data_AF-A0A2G6C9J1-F1
#
_entry.id   AF-A0A2G6C9J1-F1
#
_cell.length_a   1.000
_cell.length_b   1.000
_cell.length_c   1.000
_cell.angle_alpha   90.00
_cell.angle_beta   90.00
_cell.angle_gamma   90.00
#
_symmetry.space_group_name_H-M   'P 1'
#
loop_
_entity.id
_entity.type
_entity.pdbx_description
1 polymer ?
#
loop_
_entity_poly.entity_id
_entity_poly.type
_entity_poly.pdbx_seq_one_letter_code
_entity_poly.pdbx_strand_id
1 'polypeptide(L)' 'LHDGRARNLLEAVLWHGGEAEAAKQQVLAMDKVERDAMVAFLNSL' A
#
# COMPACT_ATOMS: atom_id res chain seq x y z
N LEU A 1 -1.65 -3.33 11.73
CA LEU A 1 -3.11 -3.13 11.94
C LEU A 1 -3.82 -4.22 11.16
N HIS A 2 -4.79 -4.95 11.73
CA HIS A 2 -5.43 -6.11 11.06
C HIS A 2 -6.96 -6.16 11.28
N ASP A 3 -7.61 -5.03 11.54
CA ASP A 3 -9.05 -4.97 11.84
C ASP A 3 -9.96 -4.94 10.60
N GLY A 4 -9.41 -5.22 9.41
CA GLY A 4 -10.18 -5.45 8.18
C GLY A 4 -10.87 -4.22 7.58
N ARG A 5 -10.59 -3.02 8.06
CA ARG A 5 -11.28 -1.80 7.61
C ARG A 5 -10.79 -1.22 6.28
N ALA A 6 -9.64 -1.65 5.78
CA ALA A 6 -9.13 -1.21 4.48
C ALA A 6 -10.03 -1.75 3.36
N ARG A 7 -10.50 -0.88 2.46
CA ARG A 7 -11.42 -1.25 1.38
C ARG A 7 -10.71 -1.84 0.17
N ASN A 8 -9.39 -1.67 0.09
CA ASN A 8 -8.54 -2.18 -0.97
C ASN A 8 -7.08 -2.31 -0.50
N LEU A 9 -6.24 -2.94 -1.33
CA LEU A 9 -4.83 -3.19 -1.05
C LEU A 9 -4.01 -1.92 -0.82
N LEU A 10 -4.28 -0.85 -1.58
CA LEU A 10 -3.56 0.42 -1.43
C LEU A 10 -3.90 1.07 -0.07
N GLU A 11 -5.17 1.07 0.33
CA GLU A 11 -5.57 1.53 1.66
C GLU A 11 -4.91 0.71 2.77
N ALA A 12 -4.86 -0.62 2.60
CA ALA A 12 -4.21 -1.49 3.57
C ALA A 12 -2.74 -1.07 3.76
N VAL A 13 -1.99 -0.85 2.68
CA VAL A 13 -0.61 -0.37 2.74
C VAL A 13 -0.51 0.99 3.43
N LEU A 14 -1.36 1.95 3.08
CA LEU A 14 -1.30 3.32 3.60
C LEU A 14 -1.70 3.44 5.09
N TRP A 15 -2.33 2.42 5.66
CA TRP A 15 -2.69 2.37 7.08
C TRP A 15 -1.57 1.82 7.97
N HIS A 16 -0.48 1.34 7.39
CA HIS A 16 0.68 0.91 8.14
C HIS A 16 1.46 2.10 8.71
N GLY A 17 2.14 1.87 9.83
CA GLY A 17 3.02 2.84 10.47
C GLY A 17 3.99 2.12 11.39
N GLY A 18 4.68 2.86 12.26
CA GLY A 18 5.74 2.29 13.09
C GLY A 18 6.89 1.79 12.22
N GLU A 19 7.21 0.49 12.31
CA GLU A 19 8.29 -0.13 11.53
C GLU A 19 8.08 -0.05 10.01
N ALA A 20 6.82 0.00 9.56
CA ALA A 20 6.46 0.07 8.14
C ALA A 20 6.27 1.50 7.60
N GLU A 21 6.53 2.54 8.42
CA GLU A 21 6.29 3.94 8.01
C GLU A 21 7.14 4.32 6.78
N ALA A 22 8.39 3.87 6.69
CA ALA A 22 9.25 4.16 5.54
C ALA A 22 8.66 3.61 4.23
N ALA A 23 8.11 2.39 4.24
CA ALA A 23 7.48 1.79 3.07
C ALA A 23 6.21 2.55 2.67
N LYS A 24 5.39 2.97 3.65
CA LYS A 24 4.23 3.82 3.39
C LYS A 24 4.63 5.15 2.73
N GLN A 25 5.70 5.80 3.21
CA GLN A 25 6.17 7.06 2.61
C GLN A 25 6.65 6.86 1.16
N GLN A 26 7.28 5.72 0.84
CA GLN A 26 7.63 5.40 -0.55
C GLN A 26 6.37 5.28 -1.43
N VAL A 27 5.33 4.60 -0.96
CA VAL A 27 4.07 4.46 -1.72
C VAL A 27 3.32 5.78 -1.87
N LEU A 28 3.45 6.70 -0.91
CA LEU A 28 2.93 8.06 -1.03
C LEU A 28 3.68 8.89 -2.09
N ALA A 29 4.99 8.66 -2.26
CA ALA A 29 5.81 9.33 -3.26
C ALA A 29 5.64 8.77 -4.68
N MET A 30 5.08 7.55 -4.82
CA MET A 30 4.85 6.93 -6.11
C MET A 30 3.91 7.75 -6.99
N ASP A 31 4.13 7.73 -8.30
CA ASP A 31 3.16 8.23 -9.26
C ASP A 31 2.00 7.25 -9.46
N LYS A 32 1.08 7.57 -10.38
CA LYS A 32 -0.06 6.69 -10.66
C LYS A 32 0.37 5.36 -11.29
N VAL A 33 1.33 5.37 -12.22
CA VAL A 33 1.76 4.18 -12.95
C VAL A 33 2.45 3.20 -12.00
N GLU A 34 3.31 3.70 -11.13
CA GLU A 34 4.00 2.91 -10.10
C GLU A 34 3.00 2.26 -9.13
N ARG A 35 2.00 3.02 -8.67
CA ARG A 35 0.93 2.46 -7.80
C ARG A 35 0.10 1.41 -8.51
N ASP A 36 -0.27 1.64 -9.77
CA ASP A 36 -1.05 0.68 -10.54
C ASP A 36 -0.25 -0.63 -10.75
N ALA A 37 1.06 -0.53 -11.03
CA ALA A 37 1.94 -1.69 -11.15
C ALA A 37 2.09 -2.46 -9.83
N MET A 38 2.24 -1.76 -8.70
CA MET A 38 2.28 -2.37 -7.37
C MET A 38 1.00 -3.15 -7.07
N VAL A 39 -0.17 -2.55 -7.32
CA VAL A 39 -1.47 -3.21 -7.11
C VAL A 39 -1.63 -4.42 -8.04
N ALA A 40 -1.20 -4.32 -9.30
CA ALA A 40 -1.23 -5.44 -10.23
C ALA A 40 -0.35 -6.60 -9.76
N PHE A 41 0.86 -6.32 -9.28
CA PHE A 41 1.75 -7.33 -8.69
C PHE A 41 1.11 -8.04 -7.49
N LEU A 42 0.54 -7.28 -6.54
CA LEU A 42 -0.09 -7.86 -5.34
C LEU A 42 -1.31 -8.73 -5.67
N ASN A 43 -2.07 -8.40 -6.72
CA ASN A 43 -3.20 -9.22 -7.18
C ASN A 43 -2.77 -10.51 -7.91
N SER A 44 -1.48 -10.68 -8.22
CA SER A 44 -0.94 -11.84 -8.94
C SER A 44 -0.32 -12.91 -8.04
N LEU A 45 -0.28 -12.66 -6.73
CA LEU A 45 0.20 -13.59 -5.69
C LEU A 45 -0.88 -14.61 -5.32
#